data_AF-A0A960AFP4-F1
#
_entry.id   AF-A0A960AFP4-F1
#
_cell.length_a   1.000
_cell.length_b   1.000
_cell.length_c   1.000
_cell.angle_alpha   90.00
_cell.angle_beta   90.00
_cell.angle_gamma   90.00
#
_symmetry.space_group_name_H-M   'P 1'
#
loop_
_entity.id
_entity.type
_entity.pdbx_description
1 polymer ?
#
loop_
_entity_poly.entity_id
_entity_poly.type
_entity_poly.pdbx_seq_one_letter_code
_entity_poly.pdbx_strand_id
1 'polypeptide(L)'
;PVVGGDFVVVTDSAGRLLTTTVAQGRPVALASVTPTLARSTARHTARGTVQHGRYDGASRLVVLQRNASRLAWETTVVGTRAGEASRLTVYVDAHSGRVLSTREHVMEGTGSSAWAGTVSIPTSGSGTSYSMTNANASTLKCQNASGNVTFTGTDDSWGNGDATNRETGCVDAFYAAEQERQMLSTWLGRSGMDGSGGWVPIRVGLNDVNAYYDGTQVQIGHTQTGGKWIGSIDVVAHEFGHGVDDHTPGGISGAGTQEFVADTFGAATEWYANNGTDRPDYTVGEQVNLVGSGPIRYMYNPSLAGDANCYSSSTPTSEVHSAAGPGNHWFYLLA
;
A
#
# COMPACT_ATOMS: atom_id res chain seq x y z
N PRO A 1 4.64 -29.80 -16.44
CA PRO A 1 5.71 -29.51 -15.45
C PRO A 1 5.08 -29.20 -14.09
N VAL A 2 5.80 -29.43 -12.99
CA VAL A 2 5.37 -29.02 -11.64
C VAL A 2 5.95 -27.64 -11.36
N VAL A 3 5.16 -26.75 -10.76
CA VAL A 3 5.57 -25.41 -10.32
C VAL A 3 5.40 -25.33 -8.82
N GLY A 4 6.49 -25.02 -8.11
CA GLY A 4 6.58 -25.12 -6.65
C GLY A 4 6.89 -26.55 -6.17
N GLY A 5 7.02 -26.72 -4.86
CA GLY A 5 7.51 -27.98 -4.28
C GLY A 5 9.00 -28.22 -4.51
N ASP A 6 9.76 -27.13 -4.69
CA ASP A 6 11.19 -27.17 -4.95
C ASP A 6 11.96 -27.85 -3.82
N PHE A 7 13.08 -28.46 -4.17
CA PHE A 7 14.04 -28.99 -3.21
C PHE A 7 15.45 -28.53 -3.58
N VAL A 8 16.23 -28.22 -2.55
CA VAL A 8 17.65 -27.91 -2.66
C VAL A 8 18.41 -29.10 -2.14
N VAL A 9 19.33 -29.62 -2.96
CA VAL A 9 20.29 -30.66 -2.59
C VAL A 9 21.65 -30.00 -2.48
N VAL A 10 22.27 -30.08 -1.30
CA VAL A 10 23.64 -29.64 -1.11
C VAL A 10 24.53 -30.87 -1.12
N THR A 11 25.54 -30.88 -1.98
CA THR A 11 26.53 -31.95 -2.06
C THR A 11 27.94 -31.41 -1.79
N ASP A 12 28.84 -32.27 -1.34
CA ASP A 12 30.27 -31.98 -1.32
C ASP A 12 30.90 -32.08 -2.72
N SER A 13 32.20 -31.81 -2.81
CA SER A 13 32.97 -31.88 -4.06
C SER A 13 33.10 -33.31 -4.62
N ALA A 14 32.81 -34.34 -3.83
CA ALA A 14 32.76 -35.73 -4.26
C ALA A 14 31.35 -36.18 -4.66
N GLY A 15 30.35 -35.28 -4.61
CA GLY A 15 28.95 -35.57 -4.92
C GLY A 15 28.20 -36.27 -3.79
N ARG A 16 28.75 -36.37 -2.57
CA ARG A 16 28.01 -36.91 -1.42
C ARG A 16 26.99 -35.90 -0.93
N LEU A 17 25.80 -36.39 -0.61
CA LEU A 17 24.73 -35.60 -0.04
C LEU A 17 25.10 -35.07 1.35
N LEU A 18 25.09 -33.76 1.52
CA LEU A 18 25.31 -33.09 2.81
C LEU A 18 23.98 -32.76 3.48
N THR A 19 23.07 -32.11 2.75
CA THR A 19 21.74 -31.78 3.25
C THR A 19 20.73 -31.64 2.12
N THR A 20 19.46 -31.77 2.48
CA THR A 20 18.33 -31.47 1.59
C THR A 20 17.37 -30.54 2.29
N THR A 21 16.99 -29.46 1.62
CA THR A 21 15.83 -28.64 2.02
C THR A 21 14.72 -28.92 1.03
N VAL A 22 13.60 -29.48 1.48
CA VAL A 22 12.46 -29.81 0.62
C VAL A 22 11.27 -28.94 1.03
N ALA A 23 10.73 -28.15 0.11
CA ALA A 23 9.51 -27.37 0.35
C ALA A 23 8.23 -28.22 0.32
N GLN A 24 8.34 -29.51 0.02
CA GLN A 24 7.24 -30.45 -0.14
C GLN A 24 7.05 -31.31 1.13
N GLY A 25 5.97 -31.07 1.86
CA GLY A 25 5.56 -31.92 3.00
C GLY A 25 4.68 -33.11 2.62
N ARG A 26 4.20 -33.18 1.38
CA ARG A 26 3.30 -34.23 0.87
C ARG A 26 3.56 -34.53 -0.61
N PRO A 27 3.33 -35.77 -1.08
CA PRO A 27 3.38 -36.12 -2.49
C PRO A 27 2.41 -35.28 -3.33
N VAL A 28 2.78 -35.02 -4.58
CA VAL A 28 1.88 -34.42 -5.57
C VAL A 28 0.71 -35.39 -5.80
N ALA A 29 -0.52 -34.91 -5.62
CA ALA A 29 -1.72 -35.72 -5.79
C ALA A 29 -2.80 -34.95 -6.56
N LEU A 30 -3.10 -35.39 -7.77
CA LEU A 30 -4.16 -34.84 -8.62
C LEU A 30 -5.19 -35.92 -8.93
N ALA A 31 -6.47 -35.54 -8.94
CA ALA A 31 -7.55 -36.41 -9.40
C ALA A 31 -7.49 -36.64 -10.92
N SER A 32 -7.01 -35.64 -11.68
CA SER A 32 -6.84 -35.71 -13.12
C SER A 32 -5.76 -34.73 -13.59
N VAL A 33 -5.11 -35.07 -14.71
CA VAL A 33 -4.20 -34.17 -15.45
C VAL A 33 -4.84 -33.64 -16.74
N THR A 34 -6.11 -33.98 -16.98
CA THR A 34 -6.87 -33.52 -18.13
C THR A 34 -7.66 -32.26 -17.75
N PRO A 35 -7.37 -31.10 -18.37
CA PRO A 35 -8.11 -29.88 -18.08
C PRO A 35 -9.55 -29.99 -18.61
N THR A 36 -10.53 -29.56 -17.83
CA THR A 36 -11.91 -29.40 -18.32
C THR A 36 -12.16 -27.97 -18.82
N LEU A 37 -11.36 -27.01 -18.38
CA LEU A 37 -11.39 -25.63 -18.85
C LEU A 37 -10.44 -25.44 -20.05
N ALA A 38 -10.96 -24.86 -21.12
CA ALA A 38 -10.17 -24.52 -22.29
C ALA A 38 -9.06 -23.49 -21.97
N ARG A 39 -7.90 -23.66 -22.61
CA ARG A 39 -6.76 -22.74 -22.49
C ARG A 39 -7.13 -21.30 -22.84
N SER A 40 -7.99 -21.08 -23.84
CA SER A 40 -8.45 -19.75 -24.25
C SER A 40 -9.24 -19.05 -23.15
N THR A 41 -10.12 -19.77 -22.45
CA THR A 41 -10.89 -19.24 -21.33
C THR A 41 -9.97 -18.87 -20.17
N ALA A 42 -9.03 -19.74 -19.82
CA ALA A 42 -8.04 -19.44 -18.79
C ALA A 42 -7.17 -18.22 -19.13
N ARG A 43 -6.78 -18.07 -20.40
CA ARG A 43 -6.04 -16.90 -20.90
C ARG A 43 -6.86 -15.63 -20.73
N HIS A 44 -8.15 -15.67 -21.05
CA HIS A 44 -9.02 -14.52 -20.89
C HIS A 44 -9.11 -14.09 -19.42
N THR A 45 -9.30 -15.05 -18.50
CA THR A 45 -9.27 -14.79 -17.05
C THR A 45 -7.94 -14.17 -16.62
N ALA A 46 -6.81 -14.73 -17.06
CA ALA A 46 -5.49 -14.19 -16.73
C ALA A 46 -5.28 -12.77 -17.25
N ARG A 47 -5.72 -12.46 -18.47
CA ARG A 47 -5.62 -11.10 -19.03
C ARG A 47 -6.42 -10.08 -18.22
N GLY A 48 -7.53 -10.50 -17.63
CA GLY A 48 -8.38 -9.66 -16.79
C GLY A 48 -7.79 -9.34 -15.41
N THR A 49 -6.66 -9.92 -15.01
CA THR A 49 -6.02 -9.61 -13.72
C THR A 49 -5.19 -8.32 -13.75
N VAL A 50 -5.05 -7.69 -14.92
CA VAL A 50 -4.38 -6.39 -15.11
C VAL A 50 -5.25 -5.51 -16.01
N GLN A 51 -5.20 -4.19 -15.78
CA GLN A 51 -5.77 -3.20 -16.68
C GLN A 51 -4.96 -3.13 -17.98
N HIS A 52 -5.62 -2.83 -19.10
CA HIS A 52 -5.03 -2.81 -20.45
C HIS A 52 -4.23 -4.08 -20.82
N GLY A 53 -4.65 -5.23 -20.27
CA GLY A 53 -3.91 -6.47 -20.33
C GLY A 53 -3.60 -6.99 -21.73
N ARG A 54 -2.34 -7.38 -21.94
CA ARG A 54 -1.82 -8.04 -23.14
C ARG A 54 -1.17 -9.35 -22.73
N TYR A 55 -1.19 -10.32 -23.65
CA TYR A 55 -0.50 -11.58 -23.43
C TYR A 55 0.99 -11.42 -23.65
N ASP A 56 1.80 -11.96 -22.74
CA ASP A 56 3.24 -12.07 -22.89
C ASP A 56 3.62 -13.55 -23.02
N GLY A 57 3.52 -14.06 -24.25
CA GLY A 57 3.85 -15.45 -24.59
C GLY A 57 2.68 -16.45 -24.50
N ALA A 58 3.05 -17.73 -24.58
CA ALA A 58 2.13 -18.86 -24.62
C ALA A 58 1.73 -19.34 -23.21
N SER A 59 0.51 -19.87 -23.08
CA SER A 59 0.07 -20.51 -21.85
C SER A 59 0.39 -22.00 -21.88
N ARG A 60 0.81 -22.54 -20.74
CA ARG A 60 1.09 -23.97 -20.56
C ARG A 60 0.33 -24.55 -19.39
N LEU A 61 0.03 -25.85 -19.49
CA LEU A 61 -0.60 -26.61 -18.40
C LEU A 61 0.47 -27.04 -17.40
N VAL A 62 0.25 -26.75 -16.13
CA VAL A 62 1.18 -27.04 -15.03
C VAL A 62 0.45 -27.71 -13.88
N VAL A 63 1.21 -28.42 -13.04
CA VAL A 63 0.76 -28.81 -11.71
C VAL A 63 1.31 -27.77 -10.74
N LEU A 64 0.44 -26.90 -10.22
CA LEU A 64 0.79 -25.95 -9.18
C LEU A 64 0.82 -26.68 -7.83
N GLN A 65 2.00 -26.80 -7.25
CA GLN A 65 2.23 -27.45 -5.97
C GLN A 65 2.50 -26.41 -4.88
N ARG A 66 1.54 -26.26 -3.96
CA ARG A 66 1.68 -25.49 -2.71
C ARG A 66 1.22 -26.36 -1.54
N ASN A 67 0.38 -25.84 -0.65
CA ASN A 67 -0.30 -26.61 0.40
C ASN A 67 -1.16 -27.76 -0.17
N ALA A 68 -1.57 -27.66 -1.43
CA ALA A 68 -2.19 -28.73 -2.20
C ALA A 68 -1.75 -28.68 -3.67
N SER A 69 -1.90 -29.80 -4.38
CA SER A 69 -1.68 -29.89 -5.83
C SER A 69 -2.93 -29.43 -6.58
N ARG A 70 -2.75 -28.58 -7.59
CA ARG A 70 -3.81 -28.18 -8.52
C ARG A 70 -3.32 -28.23 -9.96
N LEU A 71 -4.18 -28.68 -10.87
CA LEU A 71 -3.92 -28.53 -12.30
C LEU A 71 -4.26 -27.09 -12.70
N ALA A 72 -3.34 -26.38 -13.35
CA ALA A 72 -3.51 -24.96 -13.65
C ALA A 72 -2.97 -24.60 -15.05
N TRP A 73 -3.58 -23.61 -15.68
CA TRP A 73 -3.01 -22.90 -16.82
C TRP A 73 -2.13 -21.75 -16.29
N GLU A 74 -0.83 -21.84 -16.56
CA GLU A 74 0.12 -20.75 -16.33
C GLU A 74 0.11 -19.82 -17.55
N THR A 75 -0.15 -18.53 -17.34
CA THR A 75 -0.16 -17.49 -18.37
C THR A 75 0.57 -16.26 -17.88
N THR A 76 1.49 -15.72 -18.68
CA THR A 76 2.07 -14.41 -18.39
C THR A 76 1.31 -13.32 -19.14
N VAL A 77 0.98 -12.25 -18.41
CA VAL A 77 0.27 -11.07 -18.92
C VAL A 77 1.00 -9.81 -18.49
N VAL A 78 0.95 -8.79 -19.34
CA VAL A 78 1.48 -7.45 -19.06
C VAL A 78 0.35 -6.44 -19.13
N GLY A 79 0.43 -5.38 -18.33
CA GLY A 79 -0.57 -4.32 -18.28
C GLY A 79 -0.26 -3.36 -17.15
N THR A 80 -1.30 -2.79 -16.57
CA THR A 80 -1.19 -1.97 -15.36
C THR A 80 -1.98 -2.58 -14.21
N ARG A 81 -1.51 -2.43 -12.97
CA ARG A 81 -2.21 -2.81 -11.75
C ARG A 81 -2.05 -1.68 -10.74
N ALA A 82 -3.17 -1.14 -10.27
CA ALA A 82 -3.19 0.01 -9.37
C ALA A 82 -2.36 1.22 -9.87
N GLY A 83 -2.42 1.47 -11.19
CA GLY A 83 -1.66 2.53 -11.85
C GLY A 83 -0.19 2.21 -12.15
N GLU A 84 0.35 1.10 -11.63
CA GLU A 84 1.73 0.68 -11.86
C GLU A 84 1.86 -0.29 -13.03
N ALA A 85 3.01 -0.28 -13.71
CA ALA A 85 3.34 -1.30 -14.70
C ALA A 85 3.39 -2.67 -14.02
N SER A 86 2.77 -3.68 -14.63
CA SER A 86 2.69 -5.02 -14.06
C SER A 86 2.96 -6.08 -15.11
N ARG A 87 3.70 -7.12 -14.70
CA ARG A 87 3.96 -8.33 -15.48
C ARG A 87 3.69 -9.53 -14.60
N LEU A 88 2.46 -10.06 -14.67
CA LEU A 88 2.04 -11.18 -13.84
C LEU A 88 2.21 -12.51 -14.56
N THR A 89 2.79 -13.49 -13.87
CA THR A 89 2.44 -14.90 -14.12
C THR A 89 1.19 -15.23 -13.31
N VAL A 90 0.12 -15.62 -13.99
CA VAL A 90 -1.17 -15.98 -13.42
C VAL A 90 -1.39 -17.48 -13.56
N TYR A 91 -1.73 -18.13 -12.45
CA TYR A 91 -2.13 -19.54 -12.40
C TYR A 91 -3.64 -19.63 -12.30
N VAL A 92 -4.30 -20.04 -13.37
CA VAL A 92 -5.77 -20.23 -13.42
C VAL A 92 -6.08 -21.71 -13.29
N ASP A 93 -6.96 -22.08 -12.37
CA ASP A 93 -7.38 -23.47 -12.16
C ASP A 93 -7.94 -24.07 -13.46
N ALA A 94 -7.40 -25.22 -13.85
CA ALA A 94 -7.68 -25.84 -15.14
C ALA A 94 -9.05 -26.54 -15.19
N HIS A 95 -9.83 -26.50 -14.11
CA HIS A 95 -11.18 -27.04 -14.04
C HIS A 95 -12.25 -25.96 -13.82
N SER A 96 -12.01 -25.07 -12.87
CA SER A 96 -12.97 -24.04 -12.42
C SER A 96 -12.77 -22.67 -13.06
N GLY A 97 -11.58 -22.38 -13.59
CA GLY A 97 -11.26 -21.05 -14.13
C GLY A 97 -11.01 -19.98 -13.08
N ARG A 98 -10.95 -20.34 -11.79
CA ARG A 98 -10.58 -19.41 -10.72
C ARG A 98 -9.08 -19.13 -10.75
N VAL A 99 -8.68 -17.89 -10.47
CA VAL A 99 -7.27 -17.56 -10.24
C VAL A 99 -6.83 -18.22 -8.93
N LEU A 100 -5.81 -19.08 -9.00
CA LEU A 100 -5.23 -19.78 -7.85
C LEU A 100 -4.11 -18.98 -7.19
N SER A 101 -3.31 -18.28 -8.00
CA SER A 101 -2.17 -17.48 -7.55
C SER A 101 -1.72 -16.57 -8.69
N THR A 102 -1.10 -15.46 -8.32
CA THR A 102 -0.29 -14.63 -9.22
C THR A 102 1.15 -14.57 -8.72
N ARG A 103 2.08 -14.16 -9.58
CA ARG A 103 3.46 -13.79 -9.26
C ARG A 103 3.81 -12.56 -10.07
N GLU A 104 4.13 -11.46 -9.40
CA GLU A 104 4.62 -10.23 -10.03
C GLU A 104 6.09 -10.40 -10.43
N HIS A 105 6.45 -9.84 -11.58
CA HIS A 105 7.80 -9.85 -12.14
C HIS A 105 8.38 -8.46 -12.32
N VAL A 106 7.57 -7.40 -12.15
CA VAL A 106 8.07 -6.05 -11.93
C VAL A 106 8.61 -5.99 -10.50
N MET A 107 9.88 -5.62 -10.37
CA MET A 107 10.53 -5.49 -9.06
C MET A 107 10.38 -4.06 -8.58
N GLU A 108 10.00 -3.92 -7.32
CA GLU A 108 9.93 -2.64 -6.58
C GLU A 108 10.99 -2.64 -5.48
N GLY A 109 11.31 -1.46 -4.98
CA GLY A 109 12.17 -1.29 -3.82
C GLY A 109 11.57 -1.96 -2.58
N THR A 110 12.43 -2.42 -1.69
CA THR A 110 12.01 -2.98 -0.40
C THR A 110 12.16 -1.91 0.68
N GLY A 111 11.10 -1.67 1.45
CA GLY A 111 11.10 -0.77 2.59
C GLY A 111 11.04 -1.51 3.91
N SER A 112 11.92 -1.16 4.85
CA SER A 112 11.81 -1.56 6.25
C SER A 112 11.11 -0.46 7.05
N SER A 113 9.78 -0.53 7.11
CA SER A 113 8.91 0.43 7.79
C SER A 113 8.91 0.22 9.31
N ALA A 114 8.74 1.31 10.07
CA ALA A 114 8.51 1.26 11.50
C ALA A 114 7.07 0.87 11.87
N TRP A 115 6.10 1.20 11.01
CA TRP A 115 4.66 1.12 11.31
C TRP A 115 3.91 0.06 10.50
N ALA A 116 4.40 -0.30 9.30
CA ALA A 116 3.76 -1.20 8.34
C ALA A 116 4.53 -2.52 8.09
N GLY A 117 5.69 -2.70 8.72
CA GLY A 117 6.55 -3.88 8.55
C GLY A 117 7.41 -3.85 7.28
N THR A 118 7.70 -5.00 6.68
CA THR A 118 8.41 -5.02 5.38
C THR A 118 7.43 -4.78 4.25
N VAL A 119 7.66 -3.73 3.46
CA VAL A 119 6.77 -3.28 2.38
C VAL A 119 7.50 -3.20 1.04
N SER A 120 6.74 -3.22 -0.06
CA SER A 120 7.24 -2.88 -1.39
C SER A 120 6.85 -1.45 -1.73
N ILE A 121 7.80 -0.68 -2.28
CA ILE A 121 7.62 0.72 -2.67
C ILE A 121 8.13 0.98 -4.09
N PRO A 122 7.36 1.67 -4.95
CA PRO A 122 7.75 1.97 -6.32
C PRO A 122 8.78 3.11 -6.35
N THR A 123 10.05 2.75 -6.26
CA THR A 123 11.19 3.64 -6.44
C THR A 123 11.60 3.73 -7.91
N SER A 124 12.48 4.66 -8.23
CA SER A 124 13.03 4.83 -9.58
C SER A 124 14.54 4.72 -9.57
N GLY A 125 15.12 4.40 -10.73
CA GLY A 125 16.55 4.19 -10.89
C GLY A 125 16.88 2.74 -11.25
N SER A 126 18.18 2.43 -11.29
CA SER A 126 18.68 1.08 -11.60
C SER A 126 20.16 0.95 -11.28
N GLY A 127 20.64 -0.30 -11.21
CA GLY A 127 22.05 -0.59 -10.98
C GLY A 127 22.47 -0.19 -9.58
N THR A 128 23.20 0.91 -9.45
CA THR A 128 23.70 1.44 -8.18
C THR A 128 23.22 2.87 -7.90
N SER A 129 22.09 3.27 -8.48
CA SER A 129 21.51 4.60 -8.31
C SER A 129 20.00 4.48 -8.29
N TYR A 130 19.43 4.63 -7.10
CA TYR A 130 18.00 4.59 -6.84
C TYR A 130 17.53 5.87 -6.15
N SER A 131 16.25 6.18 -6.29
CA SER A 131 15.58 7.36 -5.76
C SER A 131 14.19 6.97 -5.25
N MET A 132 13.80 7.45 -4.08
CA MET A 132 12.45 7.28 -3.52
C MET A 132 11.47 8.25 -4.19
N THR A 133 11.27 8.02 -5.49
CA THR A 133 10.35 8.73 -6.40
C THR A 133 9.65 7.68 -7.25
N ASN A 134 8.33 7.74 -7.32
CA ASN A 134 7.57 6.88 -8.22
C ASN A 134 7.64 7.45 -9.64
N ALA A 135 8.12 6.66 -10.60
CA ALA A 135 8.22 7.08 -12.00
C ALA A 135 6.84 7.34 -12.65
N ASN A 136 5.79 6.65 -12.20
CA ASN A 136 4.41 6.81 -12.67
C ASN A 136 3.66 7.95 -11.95
N ALA A 137 4.23 8.49 -10.88
CA ALA A 137 3.75 9.66 -10.15
C ALA A 137 4.96 10.55 -9.78
N SER A 138 5.64 11.13 -10.77
CA SER A 138 6.97 11.74 -10.59
C SER A 138 7.05 12.93 -9.61
N THR A 139 5.90 13.48 -9.21
CA THR A 139 5.77 14.50 -8.17
C THR A 139 5.62 13.90 -6.77
N LEU A 140 5.16 12.65 -6.64
CA LEU A 140 5.17 11.86 -5.41
C LEU A 140 6.59 11.32 -5.17
N LYS A 141 7.27 11.94 -4.22
CA LYS A 141 8.64 11.61 -3.82
C LYS A 141 8.82 11.88 -2.35
N CYS A 142 9.67 11.10 -1.69
CA CYS A 142 10.00 11.35 -0.30
C CYS A 142 11.34 12.04 -0.16
N GLN A 143 11.35 13.12 0.64
CA GLN A 143 12.49 14.00 0.79
C GLN A 143 12.86 14.18 2.25
N ASN A 144 14.14 14.41 2.50
CA ASN A 144 14.60 14.93 3.78
C ASN A 144 14.15 16.40 3.87
N ALA A 145 13.39 16.75 4.90
CA ALA A 145 12.96 18.13 5.14
C ALA A 145 14.16 19.08 5.30
N SER A 146 15.30 18.57 5.76
CA SER A 146 16.56 19.31 5.73
C SER A 146 17.08 19.40 4.29
N GLY A 147 16.90 20.56 3.67
CA GLY A 147 17.43 20.85 2.33
C GLY A 147 16.57 20.33 1.18
N ASN A 148 15.41 19.73 1.48
CA ASN A 148 14.41 19.36 0.49
C ASN A 148 14.93 18.39 -0.58
N VAL A 149 15.81 17.47 -0.17
CA VAL A 149 16.50 16.52 -1.05
C VAL A 149 15.79 15.18 -1.02
N THR A 150 15.45 14.64 -2.19
CA THR A 150 14.90 13.29 -2.33
C THR A 150 15.89 12.25 -1.83
N PHE A 151 15.41 11.24 -1.09
CA PHE A 151 16.25 10.12 -0.68
C PHE A 151 16.74 9.34 -1.90
N THR A 152 18.06 9.11 -1.96
CA THR A 152 18.73 8.35 -3.01
C THR A 152 19.70 7.34 -2.39
N GLY A 153 19.85 6.18 -3.01
CA GLY A 153 20.67 5.07 -2.50
C GLY A 153 21.44 4.35 -3.60
N THR A 154 22.44 3.56 -3.20
CA THR A 154 23.18 2.66 -4.09
C THR A 154 22.52 1.30 -4.26
N ASP A 155 21.52 1.01 -3.46
CA ASP A 155 20.66 -0.16 -3.53
C ASP A 155 19.19 0.29 -3.51
N ASP A 156 18.30 -0.68 -3.67
CA ASP A 156 16.86 -0.45 -3.65
C ASP A 156 16.23 -1.02 -2.36
N SER A 157 16.95 -0.86 -1.25
CA SER A 157 16.55 -1.29 0.09
C SER A 157 16.58 -0.09 1.03
N TRP A 158 15.40 0.29 1.51
CA TRP A 158 15.20 1.57 2.18
C TRP A 158 14.85 1.38 3.65
N GLY A 159 15.46 2.20 4.50
CA GLY A 159 15.16 2.24 5.94
C GLY A 159 15.67 1.01 6.69
N ASN A 160 15.48 1.05 8.01
CA ASN A 160 15.98 0.03 8.93
C ASN A 160 14.94 -0.39 10.00
N GLY A 161 13.70 0.08 9.89
CA GLY A 161 12.63 -0.18 10.86
C GLY A 161 12.72 0.61 12.17
N ASP A 162 13.76 1.43 12.38
CA ASP A 162 13.83 2.36 13.50
C ASP A 162 12.99 3.61 13.21
N ALA A 163 11.93 3.80 14.01
CA ALA A 163 11.00 4.92 13.86
C ALA A 163 11.64 6.31 14.03
N THR A 164 12.86 6.41 14.56
CA THR A 164 13.62 7.68 14.65
C THR A 164 14.52 7.94 13.45
N ASN A 165 14.73 6.95 12.58
CA ASN A 165 15.50 7.10 11.36
C ASN A 165 14.66 7.79 10.28
N ARG A 166 15.18 8.85 9.66
CA ARG A 166 14.42 9.64 8.66
C ARG A 166 14.14 8.87 7.36
N GLU A 167 15.03 7.98 6.94
CA GLU A 167 14.78 7.13 5.77
C GLU A 167 13.65 6.14 6.07
N THR A 168 13.64 5.54 7.28
CA THR A 168 12.51 4.73 7.75
C THR A 168 11.21 5.54 7.77
N GLY A 169 11.21 6.75 8.34
CA GLY A 169 10.03 7.63 8.31
C GLY A 169 9.58 7.98 6.88
N CYS A 170 10.53 8.05 5.93
CA CYS A 170 10.23 8.22 4.52
C CYS A 170 9.65 6.97 3.87
N VAL A 171 10.13 5.77 4.24
CA VAL A 171 9.51 4.51 3.82
C VAL A 171 8.07 4.45 4.29
N ASP A 172 7.81 4.79 5.55
CA ASP A 172 6.47 4.79 6.15
C ASP A 172 5.52 5.70 5.34
N ALA A 173 5.90 6.97 5.20
CA ALA A 173 5.06 7.96 4.52
C ALA A 173 4.92 7.73 3.01
N PHE A 174 6.00 7.30 2.34
CA PHE A 174 5.93 7.01 0.91
C PHE A 174 5.06 5.78 0.63
N TYR A 175 5.16 4.74 1.46
CA TYR A 175 4.27 3.58 1.36
C TYR A 175 2.81 3.97 1.54
N ALA A 176 2.48 4.76 2.58
CA ALA A 176 1.12 5.23 2.83
C ALA A 176 0.53 6.01 1.66
N ALA A 177 1.27 6.99 1.13
CA ALA A 177 0.84 7.79 -0.02
C ALA A 177 0.65 6.94 -1.28
N GLU A 178 1.48 5.91 -1.47
CA GLU A 178 1.32 4.95 -2.56
C GLU A 178 0.08 4.08 -2.39
N GLN A 179 -0.26 3.67 -1.16
CA GLN A 179 -1.52 2.97 -0.91
C GLN A 179 -2.73 3.84 -1.24
N GLU A 180 -2.72 5.12 -0.88
CA GLU A 180 -3.81 6.04 -1.24
C GLU A 180 -3.87 6.26 -2.75
N ARG A 181 -2.73 6.50 -3.42
CA ARG A 181 -2.70 6.63 -4.89
C ARG A 181 -3.31 5.41 -5.57
N GLN A 182 -2.95 4.23 -5.10
CA GLN A 182 -3.46 2.96 -5.61
C GLN A 182 -4.96 2.80 -5.32
N MET A 183 -5.42 3.19 -4.14
CA MET A 183 -6.84 3.22 -3.76
C MET A 183 -7.64 4.14 -4.68
N LEU A 184 -7.22 5.40 -4.82
CA LEU A 184 -7.85 6.40 -5.68
C LEU A 184 -7.96 5.91 -7.13
N SER A 185 -6.89 5.35 -7.67
CA SER A 185 -6.88 4.80 -9.03
C SER A 185 -7.79 3.58 -9.17
N THR A 186 -7.75 2.65 -8.21
CA THR A 186 -8.44 1.36 -8.32
C THR A 186 -9.93 1.47 -8.03
N TRP A 187 -10.32 2.22 -7.01
CA TRP A 187 -11.71 2.35 -6.58
C TRP A 187 -12.45 3.45 -7.33
N LEU A 188 -11.79 4.57 -7.61
CA LEU A 188 -12.44 5.78 -8.16
C LEU A 188 -12.01 6.12 -9.59
N GLY A 189 -10.96 5.46 -10.11
CA GLY A 189 -10.37 5.85 -11.39
C GLY A 189 -9.71 7.24 -11.36
N ARG A 190 -9.46 7.80 -10.16
CA ARG A 190 -8.83 9.12 -10.00
C ARG A 190 -7.33 9.00 -10.17
N SER A 191 -6.75 9.88 -11.01
CA SER A 191 -5.32 9.93 -11.24
C SER A 191 -4.69 11.03 -10.39
N GLY A 192 -4.01 10.68 -9.30
CA GLY A 192 -3.38 11.65 -8.41
C GLY A 192 -4.35 12.46 -7.55
N MET A 193 -3.79 13.33 -6.70
CA MET A 193 -4.60 14.22 -5.88
C MET A 193 -5.41 15.19 -6.71
N ASP A 194 -4.90 15.63 -7.85
CA ASP A 194 -5.52 16.62 -8.74
C ASP A 194 -6.43 16.03 -9.82
N GLY A 195 -6.52 14.70 -9.92
CA GLY A 195 -7.25 14.02 -11.00
C GLY A 195 -6.51 13.96 -12.34
N SER A 196 -5.33 14.58 -12.47
CA SER A 196 -4.45 14.59 -13.65
C SER A 196 -3.06 13.98 -13.43
N GLY A 197 -2.85 13.30 -12.31
CA GLY A 197 -1.60 12.60 -11.96
C GLY A 197 -0.66 13.41 -11.07
N GLY A 198 -1.06 14.59 -10.63
CA GLY A 198 -0.31 15.45 -9.72
C GLY A 198 -0.38 14.99 -8.27
N TRP A 199 0.76 15.13 -7.60
CA TRP A 199 0.99 14.91 -6.17
C TRP A 199 1.90 16.03 -5.65
N VAL A 200 2.08 16.09 -4.34
CA VAL A 200 3.08 16.95 -3.69
C VAL A 200 4.17 16.09 -3.05
N PRO A 201 5.40 16.60 -2.89
CA PRO A 201 6.46 15.87 -2.20
C PRO A 201 6.13 15.68 -0.72
N ILE A 202 6.58 14.54 -0.18
CA ILE A 202 6.61 14.26 1.25
C ILE A 202 7.94 14.76 1.80
N ARG A 203 7.92 15.38 2.98
CA ARG A 203 9.10 15.87 3.67
C ARG A 203 9.14 15.35 5.10
N VAL A 204 10.09 14.47 5.38
CA VAL A 204 10.30 13.91 6.72
C VAL A 204 11.40 14.66 7.45
N GLY A 205 11.09 15.12 8.66
CA GLY A 205 12.05 15.86 9.48
C GLY A 205 11.53 17.17 10.06
N LEU A 206 10.21 17.41 10.07
CA LEU A 206 9.62 18.55 10.74
C LEU A 206 9.89 18.45 12.26
N ASN A 207 10.35 19.53 12.87
CA ASN A 207 10.61 19.60 14.31
C ASN A 207 9.36 20.08 15.05
N ASP A 208 8.29 19.32 14.91
CA ASP A 208 7.00 19.57 15.54
C ASP A 208 6.25 18.26 15.79
N VAL A 209 5.33 18.28 16.75
CA VAL A 209 4.40 17.19 17.03
C VAL A 209 3.20 17.30 16.11
N ASN A 210 3.44 17.19 14.82
CA ASN A 210 2.43 17.42 13.81
C ASN A 210 2.77 16.78 12.45
N ALA A 211 1.74 16.55 11.64
CA ALA A 211 1.84 16.38 10.20
C ALA A 211 0.92 17.42 9.55
N TYR A 212 1.21 17.84 8.33
CA TYR A 212 0.31 18.75 7.62
C TYR A 212 0.52 18.72 6.11
N TYR A 213 -0.57 18.97 5.39
CA TYR A 213 -0.61 19.44 4.01
C TYR A 213 -0.75 20.97 3.95
N ASP A 214 0.00 21.64 3.05
CA ASP A 214 -0.05 23.10 2.90
C ASP A 214 -0.38 23.61 1.48
N GLY A 215 -0.88 22.73 0.61
CA GLY A 215 -1.08 23.01 -0.82
C GLY A 215 0.12 22.63 -1.69
N THR A 216 1.33 22.56 -1.12
CA THR A 216 2.58 22.40 -1.88
C THR A 216 3.43 21.20 -1.46
N GLN A 217 3.15 20.62 -0.30
CA GLN A 217 3.90 19.51 0.30
C GLN A 217 3.07 18.84 1.40
N VAL A 218 3.46 17.62 1.76
CA VAL A 218 3.11 16.97 3.02
C VAL A 218 4.34 16.97 3.93
N GLN A 219 4.23 17.51 5.13
CA GLN A 219 5.30 17.56 6.13
C GLN A 219 5.04 16.57 7.24
N ILE A 220 6.06 15.77 7.58
CA ILE A 220 5.99 14.73 8.61
C ILE A 220 6.91 15.12 9.76
N GLY A 221 6.28 15.36 10.92
CA GLY A 221 6.93 15.60 12.19
C GLY A 221 7.10 14.35 13.02
N HIS A 222 7.11 14.51 14.33
CA HIS A 222 7.44 13.43 15.25
C HIS A 222 6.46 13.31 16.41
N THR A 223 6.40 12.13 17.02
CA THR A 223 5.69 11.90 18.28
C THR A 223 6.18 12.83 19.39
N GLN A 224 5.29 13.17 20.32
CA GLN A 224 5.59 14.02 21.48
C GLN A 224 6.70 13.44 22.35
N THR A 225 6.75 12.11 22.43
CA THR A 225 7.76 11.38 23.19
C THR A 225 8.54 10.43 22.30
N GLY A 226 9.87 10.50 22.36
CA GLY A 226 10.75 9.57 21.66
C GLY A 226 11.14 9.98 20.25
N GLY A 227 10.60 11.07 19.70
CA GLY A 227 11.05 11.64 18.43
C GLY A 227 10.87 10.71 17.22
N LYS A 228 9.89 9.81 17.30
CA LYS A 228 9.56 8.87 16.22
C LYS A 228 8.77 9.59 15.12
N TRP A 229 9.12 9.41 13.86
CA TRP A 229 8.42 10.01 12.73
C TRP A 229 7.01 9.44 12.59
N ILE A 230 6.02 10.29 12.37
CA ILE A 230 4.59 9.93 12.42
C ILE A 230 4.03 9.55 11.04
N GLY A 231 4.70 8.63 10.36
CA GLY A 231 4.35 8.19 9.00
C GLY A 231 3.35 7.04 8.90
N SER A 232 2.40 6.86 9.82
CA SER A 232 1.39 5.78 9.70
C SER A 232 0.48 6.00 8.49
N ILE A 233 -0.18 4.91 8.07
CA ILE A 233 -0.99 4.93 6.83
C ILE A 233 -2.09 5.98 6.92
N ASP A 234 -2.86 5.94 8.00
CA ASP A 234 -3.99 6.83 8.26
C ASP A 234 -3.58 8.30 8.36
N VAL A 235 -2.49 8.63 9.07
CA VAL A 235 -2.00 10.00 9.25
C VAL A 235 -1.51 10.57 7.92
N VAL A 236 -0.74 9.81 7.16
CA VAL A 236 -0.19 10.31 5.89
C VAL A 236 -1.28 10.40 4.83
N ALA A 237 -2.19 9.42 4.78
CA ALA A 237 -3.33 9.46 3.87
C ALA A 237 -4.38 10.52 4.27
N HIS A 238 -4.45 10.90 5.54
CA HIS A 238 -5.21 12.08 5.97
C HIS A 238 -4.63 13.36 5.31
N GLU A 239 -3.32 13.56 5.35
CA GLU A 239 -2.69 14.73 4.71
C GLU A 239 -2.87 14.77 3.19
N PHE A 240 -2.73 13.63 2.52
CA PHE A 240 -2.99 13.54 1.09
C PHE A 240 -4.49 13.65 0.76
N GLY A 241 -5.37 13.24 1.68
CA GLY A 241 -6.81 13.47 1.64
C GLY A 241 -7.17 14.96 1.62
N HIS A 242 -6.47 15.80 2.38
CA HIS A 242 -6.60 17.27 2.24
C HIS A 242 -6.24 17.76 0.85
N GLY A 243 -5.20 17.22 0.23
CA GLY A 243 -4.83 17.60 -1.13
C GLY A 243 -5.83 17.12 -2.19
N VAL A 244 -6.48 15.96 -1.99
CA VAL A 244 -7.61 15.53 -2.82
C VAL A 244 -8.78 16.49 -2.67
N ASP A 245 -9.11 16.91 -1.44
CA ASP A 245 -10.15 17.89 -1.17
C ASP A 245 -9.84 19.22 -1.86
N ASP A 246 -8.63 19.77 -1.66
CA ASP A 246 -8.15 21.02 -2.29
C ASP A 246 -8.28 21.02 -3.83
N HIS A 247 -8.03 19.87 -4.46
CA HIS A 247 -8.07 19.73 -5.91
C HIS A 247 -9.36 19.09 -6.45
N THR A 248 -10.45 19.16 -5.67
CA THR A 248 -11.78 18.77 -6.12
C THR A 248 -12.63 20.04 -6.36
N PRO A 249 -13.49 20.09 -7.39
CA PRO A 249 -14.34 21.27 -7.62
C PRO A 249 -15.17 21.64 -6.37
N GLY A 250 -14.94 22.84 -5.84
CA GLY A 250 -15.56 23.32 -4.59
C GLY A 250 -14.75 23.05 -3.30
N GLY A 251 -13.52 22.55 -3.45
CA GLY A 251 -12.64 21.98 -2.41
C GLY A 251 -12.16 22.83 -1.24
N ILE A 252 -11.34 22.15 -0.41
CA ILE A 252 -11.01 22.40 1.00
C ILE A 252 -12.24 22.76 1.82
N SER A 253 -12.97 21.70 2.11
CA SER A 253 -14.33 21.67 2.63
C SER A 253 -14.60 22.68 3.76
N GLY A 254 -15.58 23.55 3.52
CA GLY A 254 -15.98 24.63 4.44
C GLY A 254 -16.76 24.17 5.66
N ALA A 255 -17.11 25.13 6.52
CA ALA A 255 -17.86 24.89 7.77
C ALA A 255 -17.23 23.81 8.69
N GLY A 256 -15.90 23.67 8.66
CA GLY A 256 -15.15 22.76 9.53
C GLY A 256 -15.17 21.29 9.11
N THR A 257 -15.51 20.97 7.86
CA THR A 257 -15.67 19.57 7.41
C THR A 257 -14.41 18.96 6.79
N GLN A 258 -13.38 19.75 6.50
CA GLN A 258 -12.12 19.31 5.89
C GLN A 258 -11.43 18.15 6.65
N GLU A 259 -11.44 18.20 7.98
CA GLU A 259 -10.80 17.19 8.84
C GLU A 259 -11.50 15.83 8.75
N PHE A 260 -12.83 15.84 8.67
CA PHE A 260 -13.61 14.61 8.47
C PHE A 260 -13.31 13.98 7.10
N VAL A 261 -13.20 14.81 6.05
CA VAL A 261 -12.87 14.33 4.72
C VAL A 261 -11.49 13.65 4.72
N ALA A 262 -10.51 14.27 5.37
CA ALA A 262 -9.17 13.73 5.52
C ALA A 262 -9.15 12.44 6.35
N ASP A 263 -9.83 12.38 7.50
CA ASP A 263 -9.97 11.15 8.31
C ASP A 263 -10.62 10.00 7.53
N THR A 264 -11.59 10.32 6.65
CA THR A 264 -12.22 9.33 5.76
C THR A 264 -11.23 8.73 4.76
N PHE A 265 -10.33 9.55 4.20
CA PHE A 265 -9.26 9.05 3.32
C PHE A 265 -8.22 8.24 4.08
N GLY A 266 -7.86 8.66 5.30
CA GLY A 266 -7.02 7.90 6.23
C GLY A 266 -7.54 6.49 6.43
N ALA A 267 -8.76 6.38 6.99
CA ALA A 267 -9.42 5.09 7.21
C ALA A 267 -9.57 4.31 5.90
N ALA A 268 -10.15 4.88 4.84
CA ALA A 268 -10.34 4.16 3.58
C ALA A 268 -9.03 3.56 3.02
N THR A 269 -7.91 4.29 3.16
CA THR A 269 -6.60 3.84 2.71
C THR A 269 -6.07 2.66 3.51
N GLU A 270 -6.30 2.62 4.83
CA GLU A 270 -5.95 1.44 5.63
C GLU A 270 -6.72 0.19 5.21
N TRP A 271 -8.03 0.32 4.91
CA TRP A 271 -8.82 -0.80 4.39
C TRP A 271 -8.35 -1.25 3.01
N TYR A 272 -7.93 -0.30 2.17
CA TYR A 272 -7.34 -0.62 0.88
C TYR A 272 -6.01 -1.37 1.03
N ALA A 273 -5.12 -0.86 1.88
CA ALA A 273 -3.82 -1.44 2.16
C ALA A 273 -3.93 -2.83 2.81
N ASN A 274 -4.90 -2.98 3.72
CA ASN A 274 -5.16 -4.18 4.52
C ASN A 274 -3.85 -4.79 5.07
N ASN A 275 -3.01 -3.93 5.64
CA ASN A 275 -1.68 -4.29 6.11
C ASN A 275 -1.79 -5.17 7.38
N GLY A 276 -0.87 -6.12 7.53
CA GLY A 276 -0.90 -7.07 8.65
C GLY A 276 -0.38 -6.50 9.98
N THR A 277 0.41 -5.44 9.90
CA THR A 277 1.01 -4.69 11.01
C THR A 277 0.12 -3.51 11.38
N ASP A 278 -0.19 -2.67 10.39
CA ASP A 278 -1.11 -1.53 10.50
C ASP A 278 -2.49 -2.00 10.01
N ARG A 279 -3.33 -2.46 10.94
CA ARG A 279 -4.59 -3.12 10.58
C ARG A 279 -5.68 -2.07 10.42
N PRO A 280 -6.56 -2.19 9.41
CA PRO A 280 -7.63 -1.23 9.22
C PRO A 280 -8.53 -1.13 10.45
N ASP A 281 -8.75 0.10 10.92
CA ASP A 281 -9.67 0.39 12.01
C ASP A 281 -10.22 1.83 11.95
N TYR A 282 -11.15 2.14 12.85
CA TYR A 282 -11.84 3.44 12.87
C TYR A 282 -11.27 4.36 13.95
N THR A 283 -9.99 4.20 14.26
CA THR A 283 -9.23 5.14 15.07
C THR A 283 -8.27 5.93 14.18
N VAL A 284 -7.77 7.04 14.71
CA VAL A 284 -6.83 7.89 13.97
C VAL A 284 -5.62 8.14 14.86
N GLY A 285 -4.43 7.93 14.32
CA GLY A 285 -3.13 8.13 14.94
C GLY A 285 -2.82 7.11 16.05
N GLU A 286 -3.55 6.00 16.11
CA GLU A 286 -3.35 4.93 17.10
C GLU A 286 -1.98 4.29 17.01
N GLN A 287 -1.50 4.03 15.79
CA GLN A 287 -0.23 3.36 15.54
C GLN A 287 0.96 4.23 15.96
N VAL A 288 0.92 5.52 15.65
CA VAL A 288 2.00 6.46 15.99
C VAL A 288 1.93 6.92 17.45
N ASN A 289 0.73 6.89 18.05
CA ASN A 289 0.49 7.38 19.41
C ASN A 289 1.06 8.80 19.60
N LEU A 290 0.59 9.71 18.75
CA LEU A 290 1.18 11.05 18.52
C LEU A 290 1.51 11.80 19.82
N VAL A 291 0.56 11.82 20.75
CA VAL A 291 0.62 12.56 22.03
C VAL A 291 0.82 11.65 23.25
N GLY A 292 1.06 10.35 23.05
CA GLY A 292 1.33 9.40 24.13
C GLY A 292 0.10 8.86 24.87
N SER A 293 -1.12 9.20 24.44
CA SER A 293 -2.39 8.76 25.06
C SER A 293 -3.24 7.81 24.19
N GLY A 294 -2.65 7.20 23.17
CA GLY A 294 -3.33 6.35 22.19
C GLY A 294 -3.83 7.14 20.98
N PRO A 295 -4.91 6.67 20.32
CA PRO A 295 -5.50 7.37 19.19
C PRO A 295 -5.95 8.79 19.54
N ILE A 296 -5.81 9.70 18.58
CA ILE A 296 -6.22 11.10 18.72
C ILE A 296 -7.70 11.31 18.38
N ARG A 297 -8.30 10.44 17.57
CA ARG A 297 -9.74 10.45 17.25
C ARG A 297 -10.31 9.03 17.17
N TYR A 298 -11.62 8.93 17.37
CA TYR A 298 -12.38 7.67 17.35
C TYR A 298 -13.60 7.83 16.46
N MET A 299 -13.53 7.42 15.20
CA MET A 299 -14.63 7.65 14.25
C MET A 299 -15.92 6.94 14.68
N TYR A 300 -15.81 5.76 15.30
CA TYR A 300 -16.97 5.01 15.80
C TYR A 300 -17.64 5.65 17.02
N ASN A 301 -16.95 6.50 17.78
CA ASN A 301 -17.49 7.22 18.93
C ASN A 301 -16.64 8.46 19.27
N PRO A 302 -16.80 9.59 18.53
CA PRO A 302 -15.97 10.79 18.68
C PRO A 302 -15.87 11.32 20.12
N SER A 303 -16.91 11.15 20.92
CA SER A 303 -16.96 11.59 22.31
C SER A 303 -15.88 10.99 23.22
N LEU A 304 -15.23 9.90 22.82
CA LEU A 304 -14.07 9.34 23.52
C LEU A 304 -12.86 10.28 23.51
N ALA A 305 -12.74 11.13 22.48
CA ALA A 305 -11.73 12.19 22.37
C ALA A 305 -12.27 13.56 22.82
N GLY A 306 -13.53 13.66 23.25
CA GLY A 306 -14.18 14.92 23.60
C GLY A 306 -14.93 15.60 22.44
N ASP A 307 -15.01 14.96 21.28
CA ASP A 307 -15.68 15.50 20.10
C ASP A 307 -17.17 15.12 20.03
N ALA A 308 -17.94 15.88 19.25
CA ALA A 308 -19.37 15.63 19.11
C ALA A 308 -19.66 14.42 18.21
N ASN A 309 -20.50 13.49 18.66
CA ASN A 309 -20.96 12.37 17.83
C ASN A 309 -21.98 12.80 16.76
N CYS A 310 -22.71 13.90 17.00
CA CYS A 310 -23.82 14.34 16.17
C CYS A 310 -23.68 15.83 15.82
N TYR A 311 -24.19 16.20 14.65
CA TYR A 311 -24.20 17.60 14.22
C TYR A 311 -25.01 18.48 15.18
N SER A 312 -24.52 19.68 15.44
CA SER A 312 -25.25 20.73 16.14
C SER A 312 -24.93 22.10 15.54
N SER A 313 -25.68 23.13 15.96
CA SER A 313 -25.43 24.49 15.49
C SER A 313 -24.06 25.06 15.89
N SER A 314 -23.35 24.43 16.85
CA SER A 314 -21.97 24.84 17.21
C SER A 314 -20.89 24.16 16.37
N THR A 315 -21.22 23.09 15.63
CA THR A 315 -20.24 22.35 14.81
C THR A 315 -19.51 23.26 13.81
N PRO A 316 -20.18 24.12 13.02
CA PRO A 316 -19.50 24.95 12.02
C PRO A 316 -18.52 25.98 12.58
N THR A 317 -18.60 26.30 13.87
CA THR A 317 -17.76 27.29 14.56
C THR A 317 -16.81 26.67 15.57
N SER A 318 -16.78 25.33 15.66
CA SER A 318 -15.85 24.62 16.53
C SER A 318 -14.45 24.62 15.91
N GLU A 319 -13.45 24.27 16.72
CA GLU A 319 -12.13 23.93 16.21
C GLU A 319 -12.27 22.78 15.18
N VAL A 320 -11.50 22.83 14.08
CA VAL A 320 -11.78 22.01 12.89
C VAL A 320 -11.66 20.51 13.14
N HIS A 321 -10.73 20.07 13.99
CA HIS A 321 -10.59 18.65 14.33
C HIS A 321 -11.79 18.19 15.17
N SER A 322 -12.27 19.05 16.07
CA SER A 322 -13.50 18.74 16.83
C SER A 322 -14.77 18.75 15.97
N ALA A 323 -14.80 19.62 14.95
CA ALA A 323 -15.89 19.67 13.97
C ALA A 323 -15.95 18.42 13.06
N ALA A 324 -14.87 17.63 12.98
CA ALA A 324 -14.83 16.37 12.25
C ALA A 324 -15.72 15.28 12.86
N GLY A 325 -15.93 15.30 14.19
CA GLY A 325 -16.60 14.24 14.94
C GLY A 325 -17.89 13.73 14.31
N PRO A 326 -18.89 14.59 14.00
CA PRO A 326 -20.14 14.16 13.39
C PRO A 326 -19.96 13.49 12.02
N GLY A 327 -19.02 13.98 11.20
CA GLY A 327 -18.71 13.39 9.90
C GLY A 327 -18.03 12.03 10.04
N ASN A 328 -17.06 11.93 10.94
CA ASN A 328 -16.37 10.68 11.26
C ASN A 328 -17.36 9.60 11.72
N HIS A 329 -18.28 9.98 12.60
CA HIS A 329 -19.32 9.07 13.08
C HIS A 329 -20.28 8.64 11.97
N TRP A 330 -20.66 9.57 11.10
CA TRP A 330 -21.47 9.25 9.92
C TRP A 330 -20.77 8.25 9.00
N PHE A 331 -19.49 8.42 8.71
CA PHE A 331 -18.74 7.51 7.84
C PHE A 331 -18.64 6.11 8.44
N TYR A 332 -18.35 6.01 9.74
CA TYR A 332 -18.36 4.73 10.46
C TYR A 332 -19.70 4.01 10.33
N LEU A 333 -20.82 4.73 10.50
CA LEU A 333 -22.16 4.14 10.42
C LEU A 333 -22.55 3.70 9.00
N LEU A 334 -21.92 4.26 7.97
CA LEU A 334 -22.19 3.95 6.57
C LEU A 334 -21.47 2.67 6.10
N ALA A 335 -20.28 2.41 6.63
CA ALA A 335 -19.39 1.33 6.21
C ALA A 335 -19.87 -0.06 6.68
#